data_AF-A0A6L6WF22-F1
#
_entry.id   AF-A0A6L6WF22-F1
#
_cell.length_a   1.000
_cell.length_b   1.000
_cell.length_c   1.000
_cell.angle_alpha   90.00
_cell.angle_beta   90.00
_cell.angle_gamma   90.00
#
_symmetry.space_group_name_H-M   'P 1'
#
loop_
_entity.id
_entity.type
_entity.pdbx_description
1 polymer ?
#
loop_
_entity_poly.entity_id
_entity_poly.type
_entity_poly.pdbx_seq_one_letter_code
_entity_poly.pdbx_strand_id
1 'polypeptide(L)'
;MLSKERHQTATGPYYEDFDNADSRRNFPKGKFEDFRKFLTSRSNETETEKLDKLAVTWRSEFVREATERLLRGLFVALPILSIFIFAYTIFYYIGSLLSRNIFEFSALSSYAPQVTAILAVSALVFFGWRLVRRLVSDVIAWTTVHESQENFLVRERRVRLAQKIVKDVLEDENCSRCILIGHSLGSSIILEAFQRQNALCRATNISESERASAIGSIRKVSHIFTIGSPIEKISSLFYADSGKNHRYHKIRHSNPNRLAWPAWHTSGSPRLVNFWSRYDLISSRISSLQPANNAPWKGVENVEVAPVGAPFPLAAHSGYFRDTGAMSVIYQAIASGKISDQRLIRSEFKSEIKLKSKITLTLLFLTSIIGAFVWVYLGGENGWLQLCVVLLMLLSLSATFSVVRNDFKRHWKANAD
;
A
#
# COMPACT_ATOMS: atom_id res chain seq x y z
N MET A 1 -15.41 15.89 -1.97
CA MET A 1 -13.98 16.18 -2.22
C MET A 1 -13.68 17.64 -1.91
N LEU A 2 -14.44 18.60 -2.47
CA LEU A 2 -14.26 20.05 -2.23
C LEU A 2 -14.43 20.53 -0.77
N SER A 3 -15.31 19.92 0.06
CA SER A 3 -15.38 20.29 1.49
C SER A 3 -14.16 19.77 2.27
N LYS A 4 -13.71 18.56 1.92
CA LYS A 4 -12.56 17.86 2.51
C LYS A 4 -11.25 18.63 2.28
N GLU A 5 -11.12 19.25 1.11
CA GLU A 5 -9.98 20.08 0.71
C GLU A 5 -9.93 21.45 1.40
N ARG A 6 -11.08 22.08 1.70
CA ARG A 6 -11.14 23.36 2.42
C ARG A 6 -10.78 23.26 3.91
N HIS A 7 -11.09 22.13 4.54
CA HIS A 7 -10.85 21.96 5.97
C HIS A 7 -9.36 21.71 6.27
N GLN A 8 -8.68 20.93 5.43
CA GLN A 8 -7.24 20.69 5.57
C GLN A 8 -6.39 21.95 5.31
N THR A 9 -6.79 22.81 4.37
CA THR A 9 -6.05 24.06 4.08
C THR A 9 -6.21 25.11 5.17
N ALA A 10 -7.35 25.17 5.86
CA ALA A 10 -7.60 26.15 6.91
C ALA A 10 -6.93 25.79 8.24
N THR A 11 -6.92 24.51 8.64
CA THR A 11 -6.36 24.08 9.94
C THR A 11 -4.92 23.57 9.85
N GLY A 12 -4.42 23.26 8.64
CA GLY A 12 -3.08 22.73 8.40
C GLY A 12 -1.95 23.60 8.96
N PRO A 13 -1.88 24.90 8.64
CA PRO A 13 -0.83 25.79 9.16
C PRO A 13 -0.83 25.89 10.69
N TYR A 14 -2.02 25.98 11.30
CA TYR A 14 -2.15 26.01 12.76
C TYR A 14 -1.74 24.69 13.41
N TYR A 15 -1.95 23.56 12.74
CA TYR A 15 -1.49 22.27 13.22
C TYR A 15 0.04 22.13 13.12
N GLU A 16 0.65 22.67 12.07
CA GLU A 16 2.12 22.75 11.95
C GLU A 16 2.73 23.63 13.05
N ASP A 17 2.12 24.78 13.35
CA ASP A 17 2.53 25.66 14.44
C ASP A 17 2.30 25.04 15.82
N PHE A 18 1.20 24.29 16.00
CA PHE A 18 0.97 23.51 17.21
C PHE A 18 2.04 22.43 17.41
N ASP A 19 2.59 21.90 16.31
CA ASP A 19 3.68 20.95 16.33
C ASP A 19 5.09 21.61 16.32
N ASN A 20 5.21 22.92 16.50
CA ASN A 20 6.51 23.57 16.59
C ASN A 20 7.21 23.31 17.96
N ALA A 21 8.50 23.61 18.06
CA ALA A 21 9.30 23.34 19.27
C ALA A 21 8.78 24.04 20.54
N ASP A 22 8.18 25.21 20.39
CA ASP A 22 7.72 26.06 21.50
C ASP A 22 6.36 25.60 22.02
N SER A 23 5.41 25.36 21.12
CA SER A 23 4.10 24.76 21.40
C SER A 23 4.24 23.40 22.08
N ARG A 24 5.30 22.64 21.76
CA ARG A 24 5.59 21.34 22.39
C ARG A 24 5.90 21.42 23.88
N ARG A 25 6.41 22.55 24.37
CA ARG A 25 6.66 22.76 25.81
C ARG A 25 5.34 22.98 26.55
N ASN A 26 4.41 23.69 25.91
CA ASN A 26 3.13 24.06 26.50
C ASN A 26 2.09 22.93 26.40
N PHE A 27 2.18 22.09 25.37
CA PHE A 27 1.26 20.99 25.11
C PHE A 27 2.00 19.64 24.97
N PRO A 28 2.52 19.08 26.08
CA PRO A 28 3.38 17.90 26.04
C PRO A 28 2.66 16.64 25.56
N LYS A 29 1.34 16.52 25.82
CA LYS A 29 0.54 15.34 25.47
C LYS A 29 0.01 15.34 24.03
N GLY A 30 -0.08 16.50 23.38
CA GLY A 30 -0.50 16.64 21.98
C GLY A 30 -1.90 16.09 21.69
N LYS A 31 -2.83 16.11 22.66
CA LYS A 31 -4.19 15.63 22.43
C LYS A 31 -4.96 16.59 21.53
N PHE A 32 -6.05 16.13 20.93
CA PHE A 32 -6.92 17.02 20.17
C PHE A 32 -7.51 18.17 21.02
N GLU A 33 -7.78 17.91 22.30
CA GLU A 33 -8.20 18.98 23.23
C GLU A 33 -7.11 20.03 23.44
N ASP A 34 -5.85 19.62 23.45
CA ASP A 34 -4.69 20.52 23.54
C ASP A 34 -4.59 21.38 22.27
N PHE A 35 -4.87 20.80 21.09
CA PHE A 35 -4.94 21.53 19.84
C PHE A 35 -6.07 22.59 19.83
N ARG A 36 -7.26 22.25 20.34
CA ARG A 36 -8.35 23.24 20.50
C ARG A 36 -7.94 24.39 21.43
N LYS A 37 -7.33 24.07 22.58
CA LYS A 37 -6.81 25.09 23.51
C LYS A 37 -5.74 25.97 22.86
N PHE A 38 -4.87 25.38 22.04
CA PHE A 38 -3.88 26.12 21.27
C PHE A 38 -4.53 27.10 20.30
N LEU A 39 -5.56 26.68 19.55
CA LEU A 39 -6.32 27.58 18.67
C LEU A 39 -6.91 28.74 19.46
N THR A 40 -7.60 28.46 20.58
CA THR A 40 -8.16 29.50 21.46
C THR A 40 -7.12 30.48 22.00
N SER A 41 -5.87 30.03 22.23
CA SER A 41 -4.80 30.91 22.72
C SER A 41 -4.17 31.81 21.64
N ARG A 42 -4.43 31.54 20.35
CA ARG A 42 -3.75 32.17 19.20
C ARG A 42 -4.65 33.03 18.33
N SER A 43 -5.97 32.92 18.44
CA SER A 43 -6.94 33.63 17.59
C SER A 43 -7.89 34.52 18.38
N ASN A 44 -8.45 35.53 17.72
CA ASN A 44 -9.49 36.39 18.29
C ASN A 44 -10.80 35.59 18.51
N GLU A 45 -11.73 36.08 19.33
CA GLU A 45 -12.93 35.33 19.75
C GLU A 45 -13.79 34.85 18.56
N THR A 46 -14.00 35.70 17.55
CA THR A 46 -14.76 35.38 16.33
C THR A 46 -14.03 34.42 15.38
N GLU A 47 -12.69 34.44 15.34
CA GLU A 47 -11.90 33.49 14.57
C GLU A 47 -11.79 32.15 15.28
N THR A 48 -11.71 32.17 16.61
CA THR A 48 -11.65 30.97 17.45
C THR A 48 -12.87 30.10 17.23
N GLU A 49 -14.08 30.67 17.21
CA GLU A 49 -15.29 29.88 16.99
C GLU A 49 -15.31 29.22 15.60
N LYS A 50 -14.81 29.92 14.57
CA LYS A 50 -14.69 29.36 13.21
C LYS A 50 -13.65 28.25 13.14
N LEU A 51 -12.45 28.49 13.69
CA LEU A 51 -11.35 27.51 13.70
C LEU A 51 -11.70 26.29 14.54
N ASP A 52 -12.43 26.47 15.65
CA ASP A 52 -12.88 25.38 16.50
C ASP A 52 -13.90 24.49 15.79
N LYS A 53 -14.91 25.08 15.12
CA LYS A 53 -15.87 24.34 14.28
C LYS A 53 -15.16 23.57 13.17
N LEU A 54 -14.17 24.18 12.51
CA LEU A 54 -13.35 23.52 11.49
C LEU A 54 -12.53 22.36 12.08
N ALA A 55 -11.92 22.54 13.25
CA ALA A 55 -11.15 21.50 13.93
C ALA A 55 -12.03 20.31 14.33
N VAL A 56 -13.23 20.55 14.87
CA VAL A 56 -14.19 19.50 15.23
C VAL A 56 -14.66 18.74 14.00
N THR A 57 -14.99 19.44 12.92
CA THR A 57 -15.37 18.83 11.64
C THR A 57 -14.24 18.00 11.05
N TRP A 58 -13.01 18.52 11.11
CA TRP A 58 -11.82 17.78 10.70
C TRP A 58 -11.63 16.49 11.53
N ARG A 59 -11.80 16.54 12.85
CA ARG A 59 -11.70 15.35 13.71
C ARG A 59 -12.79 14.33 13.40
N SER A 60 -14.03 14.74 13.20
CA SER A 60 -15.12 13.81 12.89
C SER A 60 -14.90 13.11 11.55
N GLU A 61 -14.43 13.84 10.54
CA GLU A 61 -14.03 13.27 9.26
C GLU A 61 -12.84 12.30 9.41
N PHE A 62 -11.84 12.67 10.20
CA PHE A 62 -10.69 11.81 10.48
C PHE A 62 -11.11 10.52 11.20
N VAL A 63 -11.96 10.61 12.23
CA VAL A 63 -12.47 9.43 12.97
C VAL A 63 -13.31 8.54 12.05
N ARG A 64 -14.16 9.12 11.21
CA ARG A 64 -14.92 8.36 10.21
C ARG A 64 -13.98 7.63 9.26
N GLU A 65 -12.95 8.30 8.74
CA GLU A 65 -11.98 7.69 7.84
C GLU A 65 -11.14 6.61 8.53
N ALA A 66 -10.73 6.83 9.78
CA ALA A 66 -10.03 5.84 10.59
C ALA A 66 -10.92 4.61 10.84
N THR A 67 -12.21 4.82 11.12
CA THR A 67 -13.20 3.74 11.29
C THR A 67 -13.41 2.97 9.99
N GLU A 68 -13.53 3.66 8.86
CA GLU A 68 -13.60 3.00 7.55
C GLU A 68 -12.35 2.18 7.25
N ARG A 69 -11.16 2.70 7.55
CA ARG A 69 -9.89 1.98 7.39
C ARG A 69 -9.83 0.76 8.30
N LEU A 70 -10.26 0.88 9.56
CA LEU A 70 -10.37 -0.22 10.50
C LEU A 70 -11.33 -1.30 9.98
N LEU A 71 -12.53 -0.93 9.53
CA LEU A 71 -13.52 -1.85 8.96
C LEU A 71 -12.99 -2.56 7.71
N ARG A 72 -12.27 -1.84 6.83
CA ARG A 72 -11.58 -2.46 5.69
C ARG A 72 -10.50 -3.44 6.15
N GLY A 73 -9.74 -3.10 7.18
CA GLY A 73 -8.75 -3.98 7.80
C GLY A 73 -9.38 -5.25 8.35
N LEU A 74 -10.49 -5.14 9.07
CA LEU A 74 -11.27 -6.27 9.58
C LEU A 74 -11.80 -7.16 8.44
N PHE A 75 -12.27 -6.56 7.34
CA PHE A 75 -12.73 -7.31 6.17
C PHE A 75 -11.63 -8.18 5.55
N VAL A 76 -10.36 -7.81 5.70
CA VAL A 76 -9.21 -8.60 5.25
C VAL A 76 -8.74 -9.60 6.32
N ALA A 77 -8.71 -9.17 7.59
CA ALA A 77 -8.24 -9.99 8.70
C ALA A 77 -9.16 -11.17 9.03
N LEU A 78 -10.49 -10.98 8.95
CA LEU A 78 -11.48 -12.02 9.29
C LEU A 78 -11.41 -13.25 8.37
N PRO A 79 -11.32 -13.13 7.02
CA PRO A 79 -11.09 -14.28 6.15
C PRO A 79 -9.78 -15.01 6.46
N ILE A 80 -8.69 -14.28 6.72
CA ILE A 80 -7.39 -14.88 7.06
C ILE A 80 -7.51 -15.69 8.36
N LEU A 81 -8.10 -15.08 9.39
CA LEU A 81 -8.37 -15.76 10.66
C LEU A 81 -9.25 -17.00 10.46
N SER A 82 -10.28 -16.89 9.63
CA SER A 82 -11.18 -18.01 9.32
C SER A 82 -10.46 -19.16 8.65
N ILE A 83 -9.48 -18.90 7.78
CA ILE A 83 -8.63 -19.95 7.17
C ILE A 83 -7.80 -20.66 8.24
N PHE A 84 -7.22 -19.93 9.20
CA PHE A 84 -6.45 -20.55 10.28
C PHE A 84 -7.32 -21.38 11.22
N ILE A 85 -8.50 -20.87 11.58
CA ILE A 85 -9.45 -21.64 12.40
C ILE A 85 -9.93 -22.88 11.63
N PHE A 86 -10.22 -22.75 10.34
CA PHE A 86 -10.60 -23.87 9.49
C PHE A 86 -9.50 -24.94 9.44
N ALA A 87 -8.25 -24.54 9.21
CA ALA A 87 -7.11 -25.44 9.23
C ALA A 87 -6.96 -26.13 10.60
N TYR A 88 -7.04 -25.36 11.69
CA TYR A 88 -7.01 -25.89 13.05
C TYR A 88 -8.08 -26.97 13.25
N THR A 89 -9.33 -26.69 12.89
CA THR A 89 -10.46 -27.63 13.04
C THR A 89 -10.27 -28.91 12.23
N ILE A 90 -9.73 -28.81 11.00
CA ILE A 90 -9.40 -29.99 10.18
C ILE A 90 -8.30 -30.82 10.83
N PHE A 91 -7.19 -30.19 11.24
CA PHE A 91 -6.08 -30.94 11.82
C PHE A 91 -6.42 -31.50 13.20
N TYR A 92 -7.29 -30.84 13.96
CA TYR A 92 -7.86 -31.39 15.18
C TYR A 92 -8.66 -32.67 14.89
N TYR A 93 -9.51 -32.65 13.86
CA TYR A 93 -10.25 -33.84 13.44
C TYR A 93 -9.34 -34.99 12.99
N ILE A 94 -8.35 -34.69 12.15
CA ILE A 94 -7.37 -35.69 11.70
C ILE A 94 -6.61 -36.25 12.91
N GLY A 95 -6.19 -35.38 13.83
CA GLY A 95 -5.51 -35.77 15.07
C GLY A 95 -6.37 -36.67 15.96
N SER A 96 -7.68 -36.42 16.05
CA SER A 96 -8.61 -37.26 16.83
C SER A 96 -8.89 -38.61 16.19
N LEU A 97 -8.92 -38.69 14.86
CA LEU A 97 -8.99 -39.97 14.15
C LEU A 97 -7.71 -40.79 14.33
N LEU A 98 -6.54 -40.15 14.25
CA LEU A 98 -5.25 -40.82 14.43
C LEU A 98 -5.03 -41.26 15.89
N SER A 99 -5.39 -40.43 16.87
CA SER A 99 -5.19 -40.77 18.28
C SER A 99 -6.02 -41.96 18.74
N ARG A 100 -7.26 -42.09 18.24
CA ARG A 100 -8.13 -43.24 18.49
C ARG A 100 -7.53 -44.56 18.02
N ASN A 101 -6.80 -44.56 16.91
CA ASN A 101 -6.23 -45.77 16.32
C ASN A 101 -4.86 -46.17 16.89
N ILE A 102 -4.14 -45.24 17.52
CA ILE A 102 -2.72 -45.43 17.91
C ILE A 102 -2.52 -45.48 19.43
N PHE A 103 -3.33 -44.74 20.20
CA PHE A 103 -3.09 -44.50 21.63
C PHE A 103 -4.27 -44.93 22.52
N GLU A 104 -4.76 -46.16 22.36
CA GLU A 104 -5.89 -46.69 23.15
C GLU A 104 -5.67 -46.67 24.68
N PHE A 105 -4.42 -46.55 25.17
CA PHE A 105 -4.09 -46.77 26.59
C PHE A 105 -3.37 -45.63 27.33
N SER A 106 -3.18 -44.45 26.74
CA SER A 106 -2.46 -43.35 27.43
C SER A 106 -3.35 -42.16 27.73
N ALA A 107 -3.22 -41.60 28.93
CA ALA A 107 -3.86 -40.32 29.32
C ALA A 107 -3.45 -39.13 28.43
N LEU A 108 -2.43 -39.30 27.58
CA LEU A 108 -2.03 -38.34 26.55
C LEU A 108 -2.97 -38.32 25.33
N SER A 109 -3.85 -39.31 25.15
CA SER A 109 -4.74 -39.41 24.00
C SER A 109 -5.74 -38.24 23.90
N SER A 110 -6.12 -37.65 25.03
CA SER A 110 -7.06 -36.51 25.11
C SER A 110 -6.45 -35.17 24.67
N TYR A 111 -5.11 -35.05 24.70
CA TYR A 111 -4.37 -33.85 24.29
C TYR A 111 -3.72 -33.97 22.91
N ALA A 112 -3.60 -35.19 22.38
CA ALA A 112 -2.98 -35.45 21.08
C ALA A 112 -3.62 -34.68 19.90
N PRO A 113 -4.95 -34.52 19.80
CA PRO A 113 -5.57 -33.75 18.72
C PRO A 113 -5.21 -32.25 18.74
N GLN A 114 -5.16 -31.65 19.93
CA GLN A 114 -4.82 -30.24 20.14
C GLN A 114 -3.35 -30.00 19.75
N VAL A 115 -2.44 -30.87 20.21
CA VAL A 115 -1.01 -30.78 19.86
C VAL A 115 -0.82 -30.93 18.36
N THR A 116 -1.50 -31.88 17.72
CA THR A 116 -1.44 -32.09 16.27
C THR A 116 -1.92 -30.86 15.50
N ALA A 117 -3.06 -30.28 15.91
CA ALA A 117 -3.61 -29.08 15.29
C ALA A 117 -2.68 -27.87 15.42
N ILE A 118 -2.12 -27.65 16.63
CA ILE A 118 -1.18 -26.55 16.90
C ILE A 118 0.08 -26.70 16.05
N LEU A 119 0.67 -27.90 15.98
CA LEU A 119 1.87 -28.16 15.19
C LEU A 119 1.62 -27.95 13.70
N ALA A 120 0.49 -28.43 13.17
CA ALA A 120 0.14 -28.27 11.77
C ALA A 120 -0.12 -26.80 11.39
N VAL A 121 -0.85 -26.05 12.22
CA VAL A 121 -1.07 -24.61 12.02
C VAL A 121 0.25 -23.84 12.14
N SER A 122 1.11 -24.19 13.10
CA SER A 122 2.43 -23.58 13.25
C SER A 122 3.32 -23.84 12.04
N ALA A 123 3.28 -25.06 11.49
CA ALA A 123 3.97 -25.40 10.25
C ALA A 123 3.44 -24.57 9.07
N LEU A 124 2.11 -24.45 8.91
CA LEU A 124 1.50 -23.61 7.88
C LEU A 124 1.93 -22.15 8.00
N VAL A 125 1.93 -21.59 9.22
CA VAL A 125 2.41 -20.22 9.48
C VAL A 125 3.90 -20.10 9.13
N PHE A 126 4.73 -21.07 9.51
CA PHE A 126 6.16 -21.08 9.23
C PHE A 126 6.45 -21.13 7.72
N PHE A 127 5.79 -22.02 6.97
CA PHE A 127 5.95 -22.13 5.52
C PHE A 127 5.39 -20.91 4.79
N GLY A 128 4.22 -20.42 5.22
CA GLY A 128 3.63 -19.18 4.71
C GLY A 128 4.55 -17.97 4.95
N TRP A 129 5.13 -17.86 6.15
CA TRP A 129 6.11 -16.84 6.49
C TRP A 129 7.35 -16.93 5.61
N ARG A 130 7.86 -18.13 5.31
CA ARG A 130 9.01 -18.29 4.40
C ARG A 130 8.71 -17.76 3.00
N LEU A 131 7.49 -17.96 2.50
CA LEU A 131 7.04 -17.44 1.21
C LEU A 131 6.91 -15.90 1.25
N VAL A 132 6.24 -15.36 2.26
CA VAL A 132 6.11 -13.90 2.46
C VAL A 132 7.47 -13.25 2.65
N ARG A 133 8.36 -13.86 3.43
CA ARG A 133 9.72 -13.35 3.66
C ARG A 133 10.49 -13.26 2.36
N ARG A 134 10.37 -14.19 1.41
CA ARG A 134 11.01 -14.05 0.10
C ARG A 134 10.53 -12.80 -0.65
N LEU A 135 9.22 -12.54 -0.64
CA LEU A 135 8.62 -11.37 -1.30
C LEU A 135 9.02 -10.06 -0.62
N VAL A 136 9.09 -10.07 0.71
CA VAL A 136 9.38 -8.88 1.52
C VAL A 136 10.89 -8.67 1.67
N SER A 137 11.73 -9.70 1.49
CA SER A 137 13.18 -9.63 1.65
C SER A 137 13.80 -8.63 0.68
N ASP A 138 13.35 -8.60 -0.58
CA ASP A 138 13.85 -7.65 -1.56
C ASP A 138 13.50 -6.20 -1.18
N VAL A 139 12.31 -6.00 -0.61
CA VAL A 139 11.85 -4.71 -0.09
C VAL A 139 12.66 -4.30 1.16
N ILE A 140 12.88 -5.23 2.09
CA ILE A 140 13.70 -5.01 3.30
C ILE A 140 15.14 -4.65 2.90
N ALA A 141 15.74 -5.41 1.98
CA ALA A 141 17.08 -5.13 1.47
C ALA A 141 17.13 -3.72 0.85
N TRP A 142 16.11 -3.34 0.08
CA TRP A 142 16.00 -2.00 -0.51
C TRP A 142 15.90 -0.88 0.51
N THR A 143 15.30 -1.14 1.67
CA THR A 143 15.12 -0.15 2.74
C THR A 143 16.32 0.00 3.67
N THR A 144 17.37 -0.78 3.45
CA THR A 144 18.60 -0.71 4.24
C THR A 144 19.30 0.62 4.00
N VAL A 145 19.54 1.39 5.08
CA VAL A 145 20.11 2.75 5.01
C VAL A 145 21.59 2.79 5.40
N HIS A 146 22.09 1.81 6.16
CA HIS A 146 23.47 1.80 6.63
C HIS A 146 24.43 1.42 5.50
N GLU A 147 25.36 2.34 5.18
CA GLU A 147 26.34 2.16 4.10
C GLU A 147 27.28 0.98 4.31
N SER A 148 27.48 0.56 5.57
CA SER A 148 28.28 -0.61 5.94
C SER A 148 27.59 -1.95 5.65
N GLN A 149 26.28 -1.95 5.35
CA GLN A 149 25.55 -3.18 5.08
C GLN A 149 25.61 -3.56 3.60
N GLU A 150 25.84 -4.84 3.30
CA GLU A 150 25.94 -5.37 1.94
C GLU A 150 24.72 -5.02 1.07
N ASN A 151 23.52 -5.05 1.66
CA ASN A 151 22.27 -4.69 0.98
C ASN A 151 22.27 -3.25 0.46
N PHE A 152 22.88 -2.31 1.19
CA PHE A 152 23.02 -0.93 0.73
C PHE A 152 23.93 -0.86 -0.50
N LEU A 153 25.08 -1.54 -0.47
CA LEU A 153 26.02 -1.58 -1.60
C LEU A 153 25.38 -2.23 -2.84
N VAL A 154 24.54 -3.25 -2.66
CA VAL A 154 23.77 -3.85 -3.76
C VAL A 154 22.76 -2.87 -4.35
N ARG A 155 21.99 -2.17 -3.50
CA ARG A 155 21.07 -1.10 -3.95
C ARG A 155 21.83 -0.02 -4.72
N GLU A 156 22.91 0.50 -4.15
CA GLU A 156 23.70 1.57 -4.74
C GLU A 156 24.26 1.18 -6.11
N ARG A 157 24.78 -0.06 -6.25
CA ARG A 157 25.22 -0.59 -7.55
C ARG A 157 24.08 -0.63 -8.58
N ARG A 158 22.90 -1.11 -8.18
CA ARG A 158 21.73 -1.20 -9.08
C ARG A 158 21.22 0.19 -9.50
N VAL A 159 21.15 1.14 -8.56
CA VAL A 159 20.73 2.51 -8.86
C VAL A 159 21.74 3.20 -9.77
N ARG A 160 23.05 3.08 -9.50
CA ARG A 160 24.09 3.65 -10.37
C ARG A 160 24.08 3.06 -11.77
N LEU A 161 23.86 1.75 -11.90
CA LEU A 161 23.73 1.11 -13.20
C LEU A 161 22.51 1.66 -13.96
N ALA A 162 21.35 1.73 -13.31
CA ALA A 162 20.14 2.30 -13.92
C ALA A 162 20.34 3.79 -14.29
N GLN A 163 21.01 4.55 -13.42
CA GLN A 163 21.35 5.95 -13.67
C GLN A 163 22.25 6.10 -14.88
N LYS A 164 23.28 5.25 -15.01
CA LYS A 164 24.17 5.22 -16.17
C LYS A 164 23.39 4.92 -17.45
N ILE A 165 22.54 3.90 -17.45
CA ILE A 165 21.71 3.55 -18.62
C ILE A 165 20.80 4.73 -19.01
N VAL A 166 20.14 5.36 -18.03
CA VAL A 166 19.30 6.53 -18.28
C VAL A 166 20.12 7.67 -18.87
N LYS A 167 21.31 7.95 -18.31
CA LYS A 167 22.22 8.98 -18.82
C LYS A 167 22.61 8.70 -20.28
N ASP A 168 23.10 7.50 -20.56
CA ASP A 168 23.58 7.09 -21.88
C ASP A 168 22.46 7.23 -22.94
N VAL A 169 21.22 6.85 -22.61
CA VAL A 169 20.05 7.02 -23.51
C VAL A 169 19.67 8.48 -23.72
N LEU A 170 19.76 9.32 -22.68
CA LEU A 170 19.39 10.74 -22.79
C LEU A 170 20.45 11.57 -23.54
N GLU A 171 21.72 11.15 -23.51
CA GLU A 171 22.82 11.78 -24.23
C GLU A 171 22.82 11.43 -25.73
N ASP A 172 22.15 10.34 -26.15
CA ASP A 172 21.99 10.01 -27.57
C ASP A 172 21.20 11.10 -28.32
N GLU A 173 21.80 11.63 -29.38
CA GLU A 173 21.22 12.66 -30.25
C GLU A 173 19.99 12.15 -31.01
N ASN A 174 19.94 10.84 -31.31
CA ASN A 174 18.79 10.21 -31.96
C ASN A 174 17.61 10.00 -30.99
N CYS A 175 17.86 10.08 -29.68
CA CYS A 175 16.80 10.02 -28.68
C CYS A 175 16.10 11.37 -28.57
N SER A 176 14.95 11.50 -29.22
CA SER A 176 14.07 12.67 -29.08
C SER A 176 13.17 12.59 -27.84
N ARG A 177 12.82 11.38 -27.39
CA ARG A 177 11.92 11.15 -26.27
C ARG A 177 12.26 9.84 -25.57
N CYS A 178 12.29 9.89 -24.24
CA CYS A 178 12.49 8.75 -23.37
C CYS A 178 11.25 8.53 -22.49
N ILE A 179 10.93 7.26 -22.26
CA ILE A 179 9.87 6.82 -21.35
C ILE A 179 10.47 5.76 -20.44
N LEU A 180 10.36 5.99 -19.13
CA LEU A 180 10.88 5.06 -18.13
C LEU A 180 9.73 4.17 -17.65
N ILE A 181 9.92 2.86 -17.65
CA ILE A 181 8.91 1.90 -17.19
C ILE A 181 9.55 1.00 -16.15
N GLY A 182 8.99 1.01 -14.94
CA GLY A 182 9.45 0.20 -13.82
C GLY A 182 8.35 -0.75 -13.39
N HIS A 183 8.70 -2.02 -13.18
CA HIS A 183 7.82 -3.01 -12.58
C HIS A 183 8.37 -3.47 -11.24
N SER A 184 7.49 -3.65 -10.26
CA SER A 184 7.86 -4.06 -8.90
C SER A 184 8.97 -3.15 -8.35
N LEU A 185 10.01 -3.72 -7.74
CA LEU A 185 11.19 -3.00 -7.24
C LEU A 185 11.89 -2.14 -8.31
N GLY A 186 11.78 -2.52 -9.59
CA GLY A 186 12.27 -1.73 -10.72
C GLY A 186 11.71 -0.30 -10.70
N SER A 187 10.47 -0.11 -10.25
CA SER A 187 9.85 1.22 -10.09
C SER A 187 10.64 2.13 -9.16
N SER A 188 11.09 1.60 -8.02
CA SER A 188 11.91 2.35 -7.06
C SER A 188 13.30 2.63 -7.61
N ILE A 189 13.92 1.64 -8.28
CA ILE A 189 15.24 1.77 -8.91
C ILE A 189 15.23 2.90 -9.95
N ILE A 190 14.29 2.87 -10.91
CA ILE A 190 14.26 3.86 -12.00
C ILE A 190 13.96 5.26 -11.50
N LEU A 191 13.09 5.38 -10.49
CA LEU A 191 12.70 6.67 -9.96
C LEU A 191 13.86 7.30 -9.19
N GLU A 192 14.57 6.51 -8.38
CA GLU A 192 15.76 6.96 -7.66
C GLU A 192 16.88 7.34 -8.64
N ALA A 193 17.13 6.52 -9.65
CA ALA A 193 18.11 6.79 -10.69
C ALA A 193 17.80 8.10 -11.45
N PHE A 194 16.54 8.29 -11.86
CA PHE A 194 16.09 9.52 -12.52
C PHE A 194 16.23 10.74 -11.61
N GLN A 195 15.86 10.63 -10.33
CA GLN A 195 15.98 11.72 -9.37
C GLN A 195 17.45 12.12 -9.16
N ARG A 196 18.35 11.15 -8.98
CA ARG A 196 19.79 11.39 -8.87
C ARG A 196 20.34 12.06 -10.12
N GLN A 197 19.94 11.60 -11.30
CA GLN A 197 20.36 12.20 -12.55
C GLN A 197 19.86 13.64 -12.70
N ASN A 198 18.58 13.89 -12.41
CA ASN A 198 18.00 15.24 -12.44
C ASN A 198 18.67 16.18 -11.43
N ALA A 199 19.06 15.68 -10.25
CA ALA A 199 19.81 16.46 -9.26
C ALA A 199 21.22 16.82 -9.77
N LEU A 200 21.93 15.87 -10.39
CA LEU A 200 23.23 16.14 -11.01
C LEU A 200 23.14 17.18 -12.13
N CYS A 201 22.13 17.09 -13.01
CA CYS A 201 21.91 18.08 -14.06
C CYS A 201 21.63 19.49 -13.54
N ARG A 202 21.19 19.63 -12.27
CA ARG A 202 20.85 20.90 -11.62
C ARG A 202 21.92 21.40 -10.65
N ALA A 203 23.04 20.69 -10.53
CA ALA A 203 24.11 21.08 -9.62
C ALA A 203 24.64 22.49 -9.95
N THR A 204 25.00 23.25 -8.91
CA THR A 204 25.45 24.64 -9.05
C THR A 204 26.90 24.77 -9.52
N ASN A 205 27.68 23.70 -9.43
CA ASN A 205 29.13 23.70 -9.65
C ASN A 205 29.55 23.46 -11.12
N ILE A 206 28.59 23.41 -12.05
CA ILE A 206 28.84 23.29 -13.49
C ILE A 206 28.55 24.62 -14.19
N SER A 207 29.15 24.82 -15.37
CA SER A 207 28.92 26.03 -16.16
C SER A 207 27.45 26.15 -16.57
N GLU A 208 26.99 27.38 -16.82
CA GLU A 208 25.58 27.62 -17.15
C GLU A 208 25.15 26.97 -18.48
N SER A 209 26.04 26.93 -19.46
CA SER A 209 25.81 26.27 -20.76
C SER A 209 25.69 24.75 -20.61
N GLU A 210 26.58 24.11 -19.85
CA GLU A 210 26.53 22.68 -19.56
C GLU A 210 25.25 22.32 -18.79
N ARG A 211 24.89 23.14 -17.80
CA ARG A 211 23.65 22.98 -17.04
C ARG A 211 22.42 23.06 -17.94
N ALA A 212 22.36 24.04 -18.83
CA ALA A 212 21.26 24.18 -19.77
C ALA A 212 21.13 22.96 -20.70
N SER A 213 22.25 22.45 -21.21
CA SER A 213 22.29 21.23 -22.03
C SER A 213 21.85 19.97 -21.26
N ALA A 214 22.34 19.79 -20.04
CA ALA A 214 21.98 18.67 -19.17
C ALA A 214 20.49 18.70 -18.77
N ILE A 215 19.93 19.89 -18.53
CA ILE A 215 18.50 20.09 -18.30
C ILE A 215 17.70 19.85 -19.59
N GLY A 216 18.23 20.20 -20.75
CA GLY A 216 17.62 19.85 -22.04
C GLY A 216 17.49 18.33 -22.22
N SER A 217 18.56 17.59 -21.88
CA SER A 217 18.59 16.13 -21.97
C SER A 217 17.61 15.46 -21.01
N ILE A 218 17.52 15.90 -19.74
CA ILE A 218 16.58 15.30 -18.78
C ILE A 218 15.11 15.53 -19.18
N ARG A 219 14.81 16.62 -19.89
CA ARG A 219 13.46 16.93 -20.41
C ARG A 219 13.01 16.01 -21.54
N LYS A 220 13.91 15.22 -22.14
CA LYS A 220 13.52 14.13 -23.07
C LYS A 220 12.68 13.07 -22.36
N VAL A 221 12.82 12.90 -21.03
CA VAL A 221 11.96 11.99 -20.25
C VAL A 221 10.57 12.60 -20.15
N SER A 222 9.64 12.01 -20.91
CA SER A 222 8.26 12.50 -21.00
C SER A 222 7.33 11.85 -19.97
N HIS A 223 7.55 10.56 -19.69
CA HIS A 223 6.69 9.76 -18.84
C HIS A 223 7.52 8.79 -18.01
N ILE A 224 7.07 8.57 -16.77
CA ILE A 224 7.56 7.51 -15.90
C ILE A 224 6.35 6.66 -15.51
N PHE A 225 6.37 5.38 -15.87
CA PHE A 225 5.38 4.40 -15.46
C PHE A 225 5.93 3.56 -14.33
N THR A 226 5.16 3.47 -13.26
CA THR A 226 5.42 2.56 -12.14
C THR A 226 4.30 1.53 -12.11
N ILE A 227 4.66 0.25 -12.09
CA ILE A 227 3.74 -0.86 -12.29
C ILE A 227 3.95 -1.85 -11.15
N GLY A 228 2.91 -2.16 -10.38
CA GLY A 228 3.07 -3.07 -9.24
C GLY A 228 4.08 -2.54 -8.21
N SER A 229 4.20 -1.21 -8.06
CA SER A 229 5.33 -0.57 -7.38
C SER A 229 5.28 -0.65 -5.85
N PRO A 230 6.40 -1.00 -5.16
CA PRO A 230 6.49 -1.01 -3.70
C PRO A 230 6.78 0.37 -3.09
N ILE A 231 6.90 1.44 -3.89
CA ILE A 231 7.32 2.77 -3.41
C ILE A 231 6.55 3.22 -2.16
N GLU A 232 5.22 3.12 -2.20
CA GLU A 232 4.41 3.51 -1.06
C GLU A 232 4.57 2.56 0.13
N LYS A 233 4.70 1.24 -0.08
CA LYS A 233 4.88 0.29 1.03
C LYS A 233 6.24 0.42 1.70
N ILE A 234 7.28 0.70 0.91
CA ILE A 234 8.60 1.10 1.40
C ILE A 234 8.43 2.34 2.29
N SER A 235 7.69 3.33 1.78
CA SER A 235 7.38 4.54 2.55
C SER A 235 6.59 4.24 3.82
N SER A 236 5.53 3.45 3.78
CA SER A 236 4.67 3.20 4.93
C SER A 236 5.31 2.28 5.97
N LEU A 237 6.05 1.25 5.56
CA LEU A 237 6.60 0.27 6.49
C LEU A 237 7.92 0.73 7.12
N PHE A 238 8.72 1.51 6.37
CA PHE A 238 10.07 1.87 6.79
C PHE A 238 10.24 3.36 7.04
N TYR A 239 9.32 4.19 6.54
CA TYR A 239 9.34 5.64 6.75
C TYR A 239 8.09 6.19 7.45
N ALA A 240 6.96 5.46 7.57
CA ALA A 240 5.79 5.98 8.27
C ALA A 240 5.81 5.69 9.78
N ASP A 241 5.25 6.66 10.50
CA ASP A 241 5.15 6.79 11.95
C ASP A 241 4.54 5.56 12.65
N SER A 242 5.35 4.55 13.00
CA SER A 242 4.89 3.42 13.82
C SER A 242 5.29 3.52 15.31
N GLY A 243 5.93 4.61 15.75
CA GLY A 243 6.31 4.78 17.15
C GLY A 243 5.33 5.65 17.95
N LYS A 244 5.26 5.40 19.26
CA LYS A 244 4.43 6.16 20.23
C LYS A 244 4.76 7.66 20.29
N ASN A 245 5.92 8.05 19.76
CA ASN A 245 6.39 9.43 19.73
C ASN A 245 6.50 9.89 18.28
N HIS A 246 5.44 10.49 17.72
CA HIS A 246 5.46 11.11 16.38
C HIS A 246 6.71 12.02 16.19
N ARG A 247 7.23 12.56 17.31
CA ARG A 247 8.28 13.58 17.36
C ARG A 247 9.69 13.04 17.05
N TYR A 248 10.00 11.78 17.38
CA TYR A 248 11.31 11.17 17.07
C TYR A 248 11.45 10.86 15.56
N HIS A 249 10.32 10.66 14.89
CA HIS A 249 10.26 10.26 13.49
C HIS A 249 10.51 11.42 12.51
N LYS A 250 10.23 12.67 12.91
CA LYS A 250 10.51 13.88 12.09
C LYS A 250 12.00 14.09 11.82
N ILE A 251 12.88 13.69 12.75
CA ILE A 251 14.34 13.71 12.57
C ILE A 251 14.81 12.58 11.62
N ARG A 252 14.09 11.47 11.56
CA ARG A 252 14.32 10.42 10.54
C ARG A 252 13.78 10.84 9.16
N HIS A 253 12.75 11.70 9.12
CA HIS A 253 12.20 12.26 7.89
C HIS A 253 13.11 13.29 7.20
N SER A 254 14.05 13.91 7.91
CA SER A 254 15.05 14.82 7.33
C SER A 254 16.25 14.10 6.69
N ASN A 255 16.19 12.77 6.55
CA ASN A 255 17.29 11.98 5.99
C ASN A 255 17.39 12.20 4.46
N PRO A 256 18.55 12.63 3.93
CA PRO A 256 18.75 12.96 2.51
C PRO A 256 18.58 11.77 1.54
N ASN A 257 18.61 10.53 2.05
CA ASN A 257 18.43 9.30 1.26
C ASN A 257 16.96 8.94 0.98
N ARG A 258 16.02 9.86 1.22
CA ARG A 258 14.67 9.76 0.64
C ARG A 258 14.79 9.69 -0.88
N LEU A 259 13.82 9.04 -1.54
CA LEU A 259 13.46 9.44 -2.90
C LEU A 259 13.20 10.94 -2.81
N ALA A 260 14.19 11.76 -3.16
CA ALA A 260 14.15 13.19 -2.96
C ALA A 260 12.87 13.70 -3.64
N TRP A 261 12.19 14.66 -3.01
CA TRP A 261 11.09 15.36 -3.68
C TRP A 261 11.60 15.77 -5.04
N PRO A 262 11.03 15.25 -6.13
CA PRO A 262 11.62 15.50 -7.41
C PRO A 262 11.53 16.99 -7.66
N ALA A 263 12.54 17.58 -8.29
CA ALA A 263 12.51 18.96 -8.73
C ALA A 263 11.51 19.11 -9.91
N TRP A 264 10.25 18.76 -9.68
CA TRP A 264 9.12 18.81 -10.59
C TRP A 264 8.56 20.23 -10.78
N HIS A 265 9.19 21.21 -10.13
CA HIS A 265 8.77 22.60 -10.09
C HIS A 265 8.93 23.37 -11.41
N THR A 266 9.53 22.77 -12.44
CA THR A 266 9.76 23.43 -13.74
C THR A 266 8.92 22.80 -14.85
N SER A 267 8.46 23.64 -15.77
CA SER A 267 7.89 23.20 -17.05
C SER A 267 8.79 22.15 -17.72
N GLY A 268 8.17 21.06 -18.20
CA GLY A 268 8.87 19.91 -18.81
C GLY A 268 9.20 18.76 -17.85
N SER A 269 8.57 18.68 -16.67
CA SER A 269 8.69 17.51 -15.79
C SER A 269 7.91 16.30 -16.33
N PRO A 270 8.42 15.07 -16.19
CA PRO A 270 7.73 13.90 -16.71
C PRO A 270 6.40 13.66 -15.99
N ARG A 271 5.41 13.15 -16.71
CA ARG A 271 4.18 12.64 -16.09
C ARG A 271 4.48 11.31 -15.41
N LEU A 272 4.19 11.20 -14.11
CA LEU A 272 4.35 9.97 -13.35
C LEU A 272 3.01 9.26 -13.21
N VAL A 273 2.90 8.07 -13.79
CA VAL A 273 1.69 7.23 -13.75
C VAL A 273 1.99 5.96 -12.94
N ASN A 274 1.12 5.63 -11.99
CA ASN A 274 1.23 4.45 -11.15
C ASN A 274 0.07 3.50 -11.41
N PHE A 275 0.35 2.36 -12.04
CA PHE A 275 -0.57 1.25 -12.16
C PHE A 275 -0.41 0.34 -10.94
N TRP A 276 -1.43 0.29 -10.10
CA TRP A 276 -1.43 -0.49 -8.87
C TRP A 276 -2.71 -1.32 -8.75
N SER A 277 -2.74 -2.31 -7.86
CA SER A 277 -3.93 -3.14 -7.66
C SER A 277 -4.10 -3.45 -6.19
N ARG A 278 -5.34 -3.43 -5.68
CA ARG A 278 -5.64 -3.82 -4.30
C ARG A 278 -5.36 -5.29 -4.00
N TYR A 279 -5.26 -6.13 -5.04
CA TYR A 279 -4.99 -7.56 -4.89
C TYR A 279 -3.48 -7.85 -4.85
N ASP A 280 -2.64 -6.89 -5.21
CA ASP A 280 -1.20 -7.04 -5.17
C ASP A 280 -0.64 -6.72 -3.77
N LEU A 281 0.00 -7.72 -3.16
CA LEU A 281 0.61 -7.61 -1.82
C LEU A 281 1.83 -6.68 -1.79
N ILE A 282 2.37 -6.28 -2.93
CA ILE A 282 3.55 -5.40 -3.04
C ILE A 282 3.13 -3.98 -3.42
N SER A 283 2.16 -3.82 -4.32
CA SER A 283 1.77 -2.49 -4.80
C SER A 283 0.69 -1.79 -3.99
N SER A 284 0.68 -0.47 -4.10
CA SER A 284 -0.38 0.39 -3.57
C SER A 284 -0.36 1.75 -4.25
N ARG A 285 -1.41 2.54 -4.01
CA ARG A 285 -1.47 3.94 -4.41
C ARG A 285 -0.27 4.71 -3.83
N ILE A 286 0.49 5.40 -4.68
CA ILE A 286 1.59 6.27 -4.25
C ILE A 286 1.03 7.60 -3.79
N SER A 287 1.10 7.81 -2.48
CA SER A 287 0.66 9.02 -1.79
C SER A 287 1.85 9.84 -1.28
N SER A 288 2.96 9.17 -0.99
CA SER A 288 4.23 9.75 -0.53
C SER A 288 4.88 10.75 -1.49
N LEU A 289 4.52 10.72 -2.78
CA LEU A 289 5.01 11.64 -3.82
C LEU A 289 3.93 12.59 -4.32
N GLN A 290 2.80 12.72 -3.62
CA GLN A 290 1.78 13.71 -3.97
C GLN A 290 2.21 15.10 -3.52
N PRO A 291 2.09 16.12 -4.37
CA PRO A 291 2.33 17.50 -3.97
C PRO A 291 1.36 17.92 -2.87
N ALA A 292 1.76 18.93 -2.09
CA ALA A 292 0.79 19.71 -1.32
C ALA A 292 -0.26 20.31 -2.25
N ASN A 293 -1.49 20.50 -1.76
CA ASN A 293 -2.67 20.87 -2.57
C ASN A 293 -2.51 22.13 -3.45
N ASN A 294 -1.53 23.00 -3.17
CA ASN A 294 -1.27 24.24 -3.90
C ASN A 294 0.00 24.18 -4.78
N ALA A 295 0.60 23.00 -4.97
CA ALA A 295 1.79 22.91 -5.80
C ALA A 295 1.43 23.11 -7.30
N PRO A 296 2.28 23.81 -8.06
CA PRO A 296 2.01 24.12 -9.47
C PRO A 296 2.15 22.92 -10.43
N TRP A 297 2.41 21.72 -9.92
CA TRP A 297 2.70 20.53 -10.73
C TRP A 297 1.74 19.38 -10.39
N LYS A 298 1.41 18.56 -11.39
CA LYS A 298 0.56 17.37 -11.21
C LYS A 298 1.35 16.25 -10.55
N GLY A 299 0.83 15.76 -9.43
CA GLY A 299 1.32 14.61 -8.68
C GLY A 299 1.34 13.28 -9.43
N VAL A 300 1.50 12.20 -8.68
CA VAL A 300 1.41 10.84 -9.23
C VAL A 300 -0.03 10.54 -9.67
N GLU A 301 -0.22 10.27 -10.95
CA GLU A 301 -1.50 9.78 -11.49
C GLU A 301 -1.66 8.30 -11.13
N ASN A 302 -2.43 8.02 -10.09
CA ASN A 302 -2.64 6.66 -9.61
C ASN A 302 -3.84 6.03 -10.30
N VAL A 303 -3.60 4.95 -11.05
CA VAL A 303 -4.63 4.18 -11.73
C VAL A 303 -4.69 2.79 -11.09
N GLU A 304 -5.82 2.48 -10.48
CA GLU A 304 -6.06 1.13 -10.02
C GLU A 304 -6.38 0.25 -11.22
N VAL A 305 -5.73 -0.91 -11.36
CA VAL A 305 -5.98 -1.87 -12.45
C VAL A 305 -6.29 -3.25 -11.86
N ALA A 306 -6.78 -4.14 -12.73
CA ALA A 306 -7.14 -5.51 -12.38
C ALA A 306 -6.27 -6.51 -13.19
N PRO A 307 -4.99 -6.70 -12.81
CA PRO A 307 -4.04 -7.48 -13.59
C PRO A 307 -4.50 -8.91 -13.82
N VAL A 308 -4.02 -9.53 -14.90
CA VAL A 308 -4.29 -10.95 -15.17
C VAL A 308 -3.83 -11.81 -13.99
N GLY A 309 -4.74 -12.64 -13.48
CA GLY A 309 -4.47 -13.50 -12.32
C GLY A 309 -4.98 -12.94 -10.99
N ALA A 310 -5.44 -11.69 -10.93
CA ALA A 310 -6.27 -11.24 -9.81
C ALA A 310 -7.52 -12.12 -9.68
N PRO A 311 -8.00 -12.40 -8.45
CA PRO A 311 -7.60 -11.79 -7.18
C PRO A 311 -6.41 -12.48 -6.46
N PHE A 312 -5.71 -13.44 -7.09
CA PHE A 312 -4.60 -14.13 -6.45
C PHE A 312 -3.37 -13.22 -6.37
N PRO A 313 -2.81 -12.95 -5.17
CA PRO A 313 -1.86 -11.85 -5.04
C PRO A 313 -0.56 -11.97 -5.83
N LEU A 314 0.03 -13.17 -5.86
CA LEU A 314 1.25 -13.43 -6.61
C LEU A 314 1.02 -13.29 -8.12
N ALA A 315 -0.09 -13.86 -8.60
CA ALA A 315 -0.44 -13.79 -10.01
C ALA A 315 -0.76 -12.33 -10.40
N ALA A 316 -1.52 -11.60 -9.57
CA ALA A 316 -1.81 -10.19 -9.76
C ALA A 316 -0.54 -9.33 -9.86
N HIS A 317 0.46 -9.58 -9.01
CA HIS A 317 1.74 -8.86 -9.06
C HIS A 317 2.52 -9.10 -10.36
N SER A 318 2.52 -10.33 -10.86
CA SER A 318 3.19 -10.68 -12.12
C SER A 318 2.38 -10.33 -13.38
N GLY A 319 1.07 -10.10 -13.23
CA GLY A 319 0.10 -10.05 -14.32
C GLY A 319 -0.09 -8.70 -15.01
N TYR A 320 0.57 -7.63 -14.54
CA TYR A 320 0.33 -6.28 -15.03
C TYR A 320 0.63 -6.11 -16.53
N PHE A 321 1.71 -6.72 -17.03
CA PHE A 321 2.05 -6.65 -18.45
C PHE A 321 1.08 -7.40 -19.36
N ARG A 322 0.21 -8.23 -18.80
CA ARG A 322 -0.85 -8.92 -19.53
C ARG A 322 -2.19 -8.17 -19.46
N ASP A 323 -2.27 -7.10 -18.68
CA ASP A 323 -3.44 -6.23 -18.62
C ASP A 323 -3.48 -5.33 -19.86
N THR A 324 -4.46 -5.56 -20.74
CA THR A 324 -4.58 -4.82 -22.00
C THR A 324 -4.86 -3.34 -21.76
N GLY A 325 -5.60 -3.00 -20.70
CA GLY A 325 -5.89 -1.62 -20.31
C GLY A 325 -4.61 -0.83 -20.01
N ALA A 326 -3.82 -1.29 -19.04
CA ALA A 326 -2.56 -0.69 -18.64
C ALA A 326 -1.56 -0.63 -19.81
N MET A 327 -1.41 -1.74 -20.55
CA MET A 327 -0.49 -1.79 -21.69
C MET A 327 -0.92 -0.84 -22.82
N SER A 328 -2.23 -0.68 -23.08
CA SER A 328 -2.71 0.24 -24.11
C SER A 328 -2.36 1.70 -23.81
N VAL A 329 -2.30 2.08 -22.52
CA VAL A 329 -1.86 3.42 -22.08
C VAL A 329 -0.36 3.58 -22.28
N ILE A 330 0.43 2.58 -21.89
CA ILE A 330 1.90 2.59 -22.05
C ILE A 330 2.27 2.68 -23.52
N TYR A 331 1.67 1.83 -24.38
CA TYR A 331 1.90 1.89 -25.82
C TYR A 331 1.45 3.21 -26.44
N GLN A 332 0.36 3.81 -25.96
CA GLN A 332 -0.05 5.14 -26.42
C GLN A 332 1.01 6.19 -26.11
N ALA A 333 1.55 6.18 -24.89
CA ALA A 333 2.60 7.10 -24.49
C ALA A 333 3.86 6.91 -25.33
N ILE A 334 4.26 5.66 -25.60
CA ILE A 334 5.39 5.32 -26.46
C ILE A 334 5.19 5.87 -27.88
N ALA A 335 4.05 5.55 -28.51
CA ALA A 335 3.78 5.93 -29.90
C ALA A 335 3.57 7.44 -30.05
N SER A 336 2.70 8.05 -29.23
CA SER A 336 2.25 9.42 -29.42
C SER A 336 2.95 10.45 -28.53
N GLY A 337 3.60 10.03 -27.44
CA GLY A 337 4.13 10.93 -26.41
C GLY A 337 3.07 11.62 -25.57
N LYS A 338 1.81 11.22 -25.70
CA LYS A 338 0.69 11.76 -24.96
C LYS A 338 -0.12 10.60 -24.38
N ILE A 339 -0.78 10.87 -23.26
CA ILE A 339 -1.75 9.95 -22.66
C ILE A 339 -3.11 10.62 -22.70
N SER A 340 -4.12 9.89 -23.18
CA SER A 340 -5.52 10.33 -23.12
C SER A 340 -6.09 10.04 -21.73
N ASP A 341 -6.64 11.07 -21.09
CA ASP A 341 -7.32 10.94 -19.79
C ASP A 341 -8.50 9.95 -19.87
N GLN A 342 -9.19 9.89 -21.02
CA GLN A 342 -10.25 8.89 -21.23
C GLN A 342 -9.71 7.46 -21.22
N ARG A 343 -8.51 7.23 -21.76
CA ARG A 343 -7.90 5.89 -21.76
C ARG A 343 -7.42 5.48 -20.37
N LEU A 344 -6.88 6.42 -19.59
CA LEU A 344 -6.59 6.21 -18.17
C LEU A 344 -7.84 5.81 -17.38
N ILE A 345 -8.95 6.53 -17.57
CA ILE A 345 -10.22 6.23 -16.91
C ILE A 345 -10.77 4.85 -17.31
N ARG A 346 -10.63 4.47 -18.59
CA ARG A 346 -11.05 3.12 -19.05
C ARG A 346 -10.21 2.00 -18.43
N SER A 347 -8.91 2.22 -18.28
CA SER A 347 -8.04 1.24 -17.61
C SER A 347 -8.31 1.11 -16.10
N GLU A 348 -9.07 2.03 -15.50
CA GLU A 348 -9.31 2.05 -14.07
C GLU A 348 -10.27 0.93 -13.63
N PHE A 349 -9.82 0.08 -12.71
CA PHE A 349 -10.64 -0.90 -12.03
C PHE A 349 -11.58 -0.23 -11.02
N LYS A 350 -12.88 -0.27 -11.33
CA LYS A 350 -13.95 0.18 -10.45
C LYS A 350 -14.68 -1.02 -9.89
N SER A 351 -14.36 -1.37 -8.64
CA SER A 351 -15.08 -2.43 -7.94
C SER A 351 -16.54 -2.05 -7.72
N GLU A 352 -17.45 -2.89 -8.19
CA GLU A 352 -18.90 -2.70 -8.09
C GLU A 352 -19.53 -3.54 -6.97
N ILE A 353 -18.71 -4.09 -6.06
CA ILE A 353 -19.23 -4.88 -4.95
C ILE A 353 -20.13 -3.99 -4.08
N LYS A 354 -21.44 -4.27 -4.15
CA LYS A 354 -22.48 -3.54 -3.41
C LYS A 354 -22.22 -3.62 -1.91
N LEU A 355 -22.51 -2.54 -1.19
CA LEU A 355 -22.36 -2.47 0.27
C LEU A 355 -23.11 -3.62 0.97
N LYS A 356 -24.31 -3.96 0.50
CA LYS A 356 -25.09 -5.11 1.00
C LYS A 356 -24.29 -6.41 0.94
N SER A 357 -23.62 -6.69 -0.17
CA SER A 357 -22.77 -7.89 -0.32
C SER A 357 -21.59 -7.88 0.67
N LYS A 358 -20.96 -6.72 0.90
CA LYS A 358 -19.88 -6.60 1.90
C LYS A 358 -20.37 -6.92 3.31
N ILE A 359 -21.54 -6.37 3.68
CA ILE A 359 -22.17 -6.60 4.99
C ILE A 359 -22.53 -8.09 5.15
N THR A 360 -23.20 -8.68 4.15
CA THR A 360 -23.58 -10.10 4.17
C THR A 360 -22.36 -11.00 4.32
N LEU A 361 -21.29 -10.79 3.56
CA LEU A 361 -20.05 -11.57 3.69
C LEU A 361 -19.41 -11.41 5.07
N THR A 362 -19.37 -10.17 5.59
CA THR A 362 -18.81 -9.90 6.92
C THR A 362 -19.58 -10.62 8.02
N LEU A 363 -20.92 -10.56 7.99
CA LEU A 363 -21.78 -11.26 8.93
C LEU A 363 -21.57 -12.78 8.86
N LEU A 364 -21.44 -13.32 7.65
CA LEU A 364 -21.26 -14.75 7.42
C LEU A 364 -19.89 -15.25 7.93
N PHE A 365 -18.83 -14.45 7.82
CA PHE A 365 -17.55 -14.74 8.49
C PHE A 365 -17.66 -14.65 10.01
N LEU A 366 -18.34 -13.62 10.54
CA LEU A 366 -18.49 -13.43 11.98
C LEU A 366 -19.26 -14.59 12.62
N THR A 367 -20.36 -15.04 12.00
CA THR A 367 -21.11 -16.21 12.47
C THR A 367 -20.27 -17.49 12.41
N SER A 368 -19.45 -17.66 11.37
CA SER A 368 -18.53 -18.80 11.26
C SER A 368 -17.50 -18.83 12.39
N ILE A 369 -16.93 -17.67 12.73
CA ILE A 369 -15.95 -17.53 13.81
C ILE A 369 -16.61 -17.77 15.17
N ILE A 370 -17.78 -17.18 15.43
CA ILE A 370 -18.54 -17.39 16.67
C ILE A 370 -18.89 -18.87 16.83
N GLY A 371 -19.36 -19.53 15.77
CA GLY A 371 -19.66 -20.96 15.78
C GLY A 371 -18.43 -21.80 16.15
N ALA A 372 -17.26 -21.45 15.61
CA ALA A 372 -16.01 -22.13 15.94
C ALA A 372 -15.62 -21.94 17.42
N PHE A 373 -15.77 -20.73 17.96
CA PHE A 373 -15.52 -20.47 19.38
C PHE A 373 -16.46 -21.27 20.28
N VAL A 374 -17.76 -21.32 19.95
CA VAL A 374 -18.74 -22.12 20.70
C VAL A 374 -18.38 -23.61 20.64
N TRP A 375 -17.94 -24.12 19.49
CA TRP A 375 -17.49 -25.51 19.35
C TRP A 375 -16.29 -25.83 20.25
N VAL A 376 -15.27 -24.97 20.25
CA VAL A 376 -14.10 -25.14 21.13
C VAL A 376 -14.52 -25.06 22.61
N TYR A 377 -15.38 -24.11 22.97
CA TYR A 377 -15.86 -23.94 24.34
C TYR A 377 -16.64 -25.16 24.85
N LEU A 378 -17.43 -25.81 23.99
CA LEU A 378 -18.19 -27.02 24.32
C LEU A 378 -17.35 -28.31 24.27
N GLY A 379 -16.02 -28.20 24.32
CA GLY A 379 -15.11 -29.34 24.43
C GLY A 379 -14.74 -30.02 23.11
N GLY A 380 -15.21 -29.53 21.96
CA GLY A 380 -14.77 -30.02 20.65
C GLY A 380 -15.19 -31.44 20.28
N GLU A 381 -15.92 -32.15 21.14
CA GLU A 381 -16.30 -33.56 20.91
C GLU A 381 -17.58 -33.73 20.09
N ASN A 382 -18.39 -32.68 19.96
CA ASN A 382 -19.62 -32.74 19.17
C ASN A 382 -19.32 -32.61 17.67
N GLY A 383 -19.14 -33.76 17.01
CA GLY A 383 -18.81 -33.85 15.58
C GLY A 383 -19.81 -33.16 14.65
N TRP A 384 -21.09 -33.06 15.03
CA TRP A 384 -22.09 -32.33 14.24
C TRP A 384 -21.86 -30.83 14.27
N LEU A 385 -21.54 -30.28 15.44
CA LEU A 385 -21.22 -28.86 15.58
C LEU A 385 -19.93 -28.51 14.81
N GLN A 386 -18.94 -29.40 14.83
CA GLN A 386 -17.72 -29.27 14.04
C GLN A 386 -18.01 -29.21 12.54
N LEU A 387 -18.83 -30.14 12.04
CA LEU A 387 -19.24 -30.17 10.63
C LEU A 387 -19.97 -28.90 10.22
N CYS A 388 -20.88 -28.39 11.06
CA CYS A 388 -21.57 -27.12 10.83
C CYS A 388 -20.61 -25.94 10.73
N VAL A 389 -19.60 -25.86 11.61
CA VAL A 389 -18.57 -24.80 11.59
C VAL A 389 -17.75 -24.87 10.30
N VAL A 390 -17.29 -26.05 9.92
CA VAL A 390 -16.53 -26.29 8.68
C VAL A 390 -17.36 -25.90 7.45
N LEU A 391 -18.63 -26.29 7.40
CA LEU A 391 -19.54 -25.94 6.30
C LEU A 391 -19.79 -24.43 6.22
N LEU A 392 -20.04 -23.76 7.35
CA LEU A 392 -20.21 -22.31 7.40
C LEU A 392 -18.95 -21.58 6.90
N MET A 393 -17.76 -22.04 7.29
CA MET A 393 -16.49 -21.49 6.80
C MET A 393 -16.30 -21.71 5.30
N LEU A 394 -16.61 -22.90 4.78
CA LEU A 394 -16.54 -23.16 3.34
C LEU A 394 -17.53 -22.31 2.55
N LEU A 395 -18.75 -22.14 3.05
CA LEU A 395 -19.76 -21.25 2.47
C LEU A 395 -19.29 -19.79 2.49
N SER A 396 -18.66 -19.33 3.58
CA SER A 396 -18.13 -17.96 3.68
C SER A 396 -17.02 -17.67 2.68
N LEU A 397 -16.07 -18.59 2.57
CA LEU A 397 -14.98 -18.50 1.61
C LEU A 397 -15.51 -18.57 0.17
N SER A 398 -16.37 -19.53 -0.13
CA SER A 398 -16.96 -19.72 -1.47
C SER A 398 -17.78 -18.50 -1.90
N ALA A 399 -18.63 -17.96 -1.03
CA ALA A 399 -19.41 -16.75 -1.30
C ALA A 399 -18.49 -15.55 -1.58
N THR A 400 -17.41 -15.40 -0.80
CA THR A 400 -16.42 -14.33 -0.99
C THR A 400 -15.71 -14.46 -2.33
N PHE A 401 -15.19 -15.65 -2.66
CA PHE A 401 -14.54 -15.91 -3.95
C PHE A 401 -15.50 -15.68 -5.11
N SER A 402 -16.77 -16.09 -4.99
CA SER A 402 -17.79 -15.87 -6.02
C SER A 402 -18.06 -14.39 -6.25
N VAL A 403 -18.24 -13.59 -5.19
CA VAL A 403 -18.46 -12.14 -5.28
C VAL A 403 -17.26 -11.44 -5.92
N VAL A 404 -16.04 -11.74 -5.48
CA VAL A 404 -14.81 -11.15 -6.02
C VAL A 404 -14.59 -11.56 -7.48
N ARG A 405 -14.79 -12.84 -7.82
CA ARG A 405 -14.67 -13.34 -9.20
C ARG A 405 -15.67 -12.68 -10.14
N ASN A 406 -16.91 -12.49 -9.69
CA ASN A 406 -17.95 -11.85 -10.49
C ASN A 406 -17.67 -10.36 -10.73
N ASP A 407 -17.16 -9.65 -9.71
CA ASP A 407 -16.70 -8.26 -9.84
C ASP A 407 -15.60 -8.16 -10.92
N PHE A 408 -14.64 -9.07 -10.88
CA PHE A 408 -13.54 -9.12 -11.84
C PHE A 408 -14.00 -9.44 -13.27
N LYS A 409 -14.87 -10.44 -13.43
CA LYS A 409 -15.43 -10.80 -14.74
C LYS A 409 -16.15 -9.64 -15.41
N ARG A 410 -16.83 -8.79 -14.64
CA ARG A 410 -17.50 -7.60 -15.18
C ARG A 410 -16.51 -6.58 -15.71
N HIS A 411 -15.47 -6.28 -14.94
CA HIS A 411 -14.43 -5.36 -15.37
C HIS A 411 -13.72 -5.84 -16.64
N TRP A 412 -13.37 -7.13 -16.71
CA TRP A 412 -12.74 -7.69 -17.89
C TRP A 412 -13.62 -7.64 -19.14
N LYS A 413 -14.91 -7.94 -19.00
CA LYS A 413 -15.86 -7.78 -20.11
C LYS A 413 -15.92 -6.33 -20.59
N ALA A 414 -15.93 -5.36 -19.67
CA ALA A 414 -15.97 -3.94 -20.01
C ALA A 414 -14.70 -3.43 -20.72
N ASN A 415 -13.56 -4.12 -20.59
CA ASN A 415 -12.28 -3.74 -21.20
C ASN A 415 -11.93 -4.58 -22.45
N ALA A 416 -12.69 -5.62 -22.75
CA ALA A 416 -12.49 -6.44 -23.94
C ALA A 416 -13.15 -5.85 -25.20
N ASP A 417 -14.13 -4.98 -25.00
CA ASP A 417 -14.80 -4.17 -26.03
C ASP A 417 -14.08 -2.81 -26.20
#